data_AF-A0A067P816-F1
#
_entry.id   AF-A0A067P816-F1
#
_cell.length_a   1.000
_cell.length_b   1.000
_cell.length_c   1.000
_cell.angle_alpha   90.00
_cell.angle_beta   90.00
_cell.angle_gamma   90.00
#
_symmetry.space_group_name_H-M   'P 1'
#
loop_
_entity.id
_entity.type
_entity.pdbx_description
1 polymer ?
#
loop_
_entity_poly.entity_id
_entity_poly.type
_entity_poly.pdbx_seq_one_letter_code
_entity_poly.pdbx_strand_id
1 'polypeptide(L)'
;MILWFAPLGVEISCHFFLNSKENHVGYPTEVLYERSASLFTVVLGEGLNQVTGSFKYVVGAVGFSIREILIMVSAATIIIGELSLYFRNNWKKWSDGSDNRTLLWFFWHYFFLATLILTLQAVRSLLSFSNLDSAINTLISTGFEMEKEIVQMGLIGRQVSADMFPQAEKAFMSLGFPFGAVVDAINEGLANPINGSSWVPLDKIYIYVASVAFNEFDAFPQQGTPLYNELRVFLDDPHLNTGEDFTLLGDLFSSRLHPAFWFWGVAGGTLMMLAIMSLLKQRPADHFELASICTRFSFGLVFVCLSLLAIGDKQPYFTNAKDAELDFGVKSSTAWKVASSPWIIPSFAAVILAVNIIDIVLERRSPTETSDGEYRALTY
;
A
#
# COMPACT_ATOMS: atom_id res chain seq x y z
N MET A 1 -23.45 -1.71 -9.88
CA MET A 1 -22.37 -2.45 -10.57
C MET A 1 -22.79 -3.06 -11.91
N ILE A 2 -23.96 -3.72 -12.03
CA ILE A 2 -24.41 -4.36 -13.29
C ILE A 2 -24.36 -3.42 -14.51
N LEU A 3 -24.79 -2.17 -14.34
CA LEU A 3 -24.81 -1.16 -15.41
C LEU A 3 -23.42 -0.79 -15.96
N TRP A 4 -22.35 -0.99 -15.18
CA TRP A 4 -20.98 -0.68 -15.57
C TRP A 4 -20.28 -1.86 -16.25
N PHE A 5 -20.58 -3.09 -15.85
CA PHE A 5 -19.99 -4.29 -16.43
C PHE A 5 -20.76 -4.85 -17.63
N ALA A 6 -22.06 -4.54 -17.76
CA ALA A 6 -22.87 -5.02 -18.87
C ALA A 6 -22.37 -4.53 -20.24
N PRO A 7 -22.03 -3.23 -20.45
CA PRO A 7 -21.49 -2.78 -21.73
C PRO A 7 -20.17 -3.48 -22.10
N LEU A 8 -19.30 -3.69 -21.11
CA LEU A 8 -18.01 -4.37 -21.29
C LEU A 8 -18.21 -5.85 -21.67
N GLY A 9 -19.16 -6.54 -21.03
CA GLY A 9 -19.54 -7.90 -21.40
C GLY A 9 -20.13 -8.00 -22.81
N VAL A 10 -20.94 -7.02 -23.22
CA VAL A 10 -21.51 -6.93 -24.57
C VAL A 10 -20.40 -6.70 -25.60
N GLU A 11 -19.47 -5.77 -25.34
CA GLU A 11 -18.33 -5.49 -26.21
C GLU A 11 -17.44 -6.73 -26.41
N ILE A 12 -17.07 -7.40 -25.32
CA ILE A 12 -16.33 -8.68 -25.37
C ILE A 12 -17.07 -9.69 -26.25
N SER A 13 -18.37 -9.88 -25.99
CA SER A 13 -19.19 -10.85 -26.72
C SER A 13 -19.30 -10.52 -28.21
N CYS A 14 -19.43 -9.23 -28.56
CA CYS A 14 -19.44 -8.75 -29.94
C CYS A 14 -18.12 -9.05 -30.65
N HIS A 15 -16.98 -8.80 -30.01
CA HIS A 15 -15.67 -9.11 -30.59
C HIS A 15 -15.49 -10.60 -30.86
N PHE A 16 -15.89 -11.48 -29.93
CA PHE A 16 -15.86 -12.94 -30.15
C PHE A 16 -16.81 -13.38 -31.27
N PHE A 17 -18.02 -12.82 -31.33
CA PHE A 17 -18.99 -13.15 -32.36
C PHE A 17 -18.52 -12.71 -33.76
N LEU A 18 -17.92 -11.53 -33.86
CA LEU A 18 -17.37 -11.01 -35.12
C LEU A 18 -16.16 -11.82 -35.59
N ASN A 19 -15.30 -12.26 -34.66
CA ASN A 19 -14.13 -13.06 -34.97
C ASN A 19 -14.46 -14.50 -35.45
N SER A 20 -15.67 -14.98 -35.14
CA SER A 20 -16.15 -16.30 -35.57
C SER A 20 -16.62 -16.35 -37.04
N LYS A 21 -16.63 -15.22 -37.77
CA LYS A 21 -17.11 -15.17 -39.17
C LYS A 21 -15.98 -15.32 -40.19
N GLU A 22 -16.26 -15.99 -41.31
CA GLU A 22 -15.29 -16.33 -42.38
C GLU A 22 -14.62 -15.11 -43.05
N ASN A 23 -15.21 -13.91 -42.99
CA ASN A 23 -14.68 -12.67 -43.58
C ASN A 23 -14.34 -11.61 -42.52
N HIS A 24 -13.69 -12.00 -41.43
CA HIS A 24 -13.29 -11.04 -40.39
C HIS A 24 -11.98 -10.33 -40.76
N VAL A 25 -11.84 -9.09 -40.30
CA VAL A 25 -10.57 -8.36 -40.34
C VAL A 25 -9.73 -8.89 -39.18
N GLY A 26 -8.64 -9.60 -39.50
CA GLY A 26 -7.71 -10.11 -38.49
C GLY A 26 -7.14 -8.95 -37.66
N TYR A 27 -6.89 -9.22 -36.38
CA TYR A 27 -6.32 -8.22 -35.48
C TYR A 27 -4.80 -8.19 -35.65
N PRO A 28 -4.20 -7.10 -36.15
CA PRO A 28 -2.75 -6.99 -36.25
C PRO A 28 -2.14 -7.02 -34.84
N THR A 29 -1.47 -8.12 -34.53
CA THR A 29 -0.86 -8.41 -33.23
C THR A 29 0.19 -7.36 -32.85
N GLU A 30 0.91 -6.82 -33.83
CA GLU A 30 1.93 -5.77 -33.66
C GLU A 30 1.31 -4.47 -33.15
N VAL A 31 0.20 -4.02 -33.76
CA VAL A 31 -0.49 -2.78 -33.38
C VAL A 31 -1.13 -2.91 -32.01
N LEU A 32 -1.72 -4.07 -31.69
CA LEU A 32 -2.27 -4.33 -30.36
C LEU A 32 -1.18 -4.34 -29.30
N TYR A 33 -0.04 -4.96 -29.61
CA TYR A 33 1.10 -5.01 -28.70
C TYR A 33 1.67 -3.61 -28.43
N GLU A 34 1.92 -2.82 -29.47
CA GLU A 34 2.46 -1.45 -29.34
C GLU A 34 1.55 -0.57 -28.47
N ARG A 35 0.23 -0.64 -28.70
CA ARG A 35 -0.76 0.10 -27.89
C ARG A 35 -0.78 -0.36 -26.44
N SER A 36 -0.76 -1.68 -26.20
CA SER A 36 -0.77 -2.25 -24.86
C SER A 36 0.51 -1.90 -24.07
N ALA A 37 1.68 -1.96 -24.71
CA ALA A 37 2.95 -1.56 -24.12
C ALA A 37 3.00 -0.05 -23.81
N SER A 38 2.43 0.79 -24.68
CA SER A 38 2.31 2.23 -24.43
C SER A 38 1.43 2.52 -23.21
N LEU A 39 0.23 1.92 -23.15
CA LEU A 39 -0.68 2.06 -22.01
C LEU A 39 -0.04 1.59 -20.70
N PHE A 40 0.61 0.43 -20.72
CA PHE A 40 1.34 -0.10 -19.58
C PHE A 40 2.43 0.87 -19.09
N THR A 41 3.21 1.45 -20.01
CA THR A 41 4.26 2.42 -19.67
C THR A 41 3.69 3.69 -19.06
N VAL A 42 2.57 4.20 -19.57
CA VAL A 42 1.87 5.37 -19.02
C VAL A 42 1.34 5.10 -17.62
N VAL A 43 0.67 3.97 -17.43
CA VAL A 43 0.14 3.55 -16.12
C VAL A 43 1.26 3.43 -15.09
N LEU A 44 2.38 2.84 -15.48
CA LEU A 44 3.52 2.67 -14.60
C LEU A 44 4.23 4.01 -14.31
N GLY A 45 4.36 4.88 -15.31
CA GLY A 45 4.90 6.23 -15.13
C GLY A 45 4.07 7.07 -14.17
N GLU A 46 2.75 7.02 -14.28
CA GLU A 46 1.84 7.69 -13.35
C GLU A 46 1.92 7.07 -11.94
N GLY A 47 1.97 5.74 -11.83
CA GLY A 47 2.16 5.06 -10.55
C GLY A 47 3.49 5.43 -9.87
N LEU A 48 4.58 5.50 -10.64
CA LEU A 48 5.90 5.95 -10.15
C LEU A 48 5.84 7.40 -9.65
N ASN A 49 5.19 8.28 -10.40
CA ASN A 49 5.00 9.69 -10.03
C ASN A 49 4.25 9.80 -8.69
N GLN A 50 3.19 9.01 -8.50
CA GLN A 50 2.43 8.99 -7.25
C GLN A 50 3.21 8.42 -6.06
N VAL A 51 3.97 7.34 -6.26
CA VAL A 51 4.86 6.77 -5.24
C VAL A 51 5.94 7.77 -4.85
N THR A 52 6.56 8.43 -5.83
CA THR A 52 7.56 9.47 -5.60
C THR A 52 6.98 10.67 -4.86
N GLY A 53 5.75 11.07 -5.18
CA GLY A 53 5.02 12.10 -4.45
C GLY A 53 4.78 11.75 -2.98
N SER A 54 4.78 10.46 -2.62
CA SER A 54 4.67 10.02 -1.22
C SER A 54 6.02 10.11 -0.48
N PHE A 55 7.14 10.15 -1.21
CA PHE A 55 8.48 10.32 -0.62
C PHE A 55 8.76 11.73 -0.13
N LYS A 56 8.02 12.75 -0.60
CA LYS A 56 8.18 14.12 -0.09
C LYS A 56 8.02 14.20 1.42
N TYR A 57 7.15 13.37 1.99
CA TYR A 57 6.94 13.28 3.44
C TYR A 57 8.07 12.52 4.16
N VAL A 58 8.72 11.56 3.49
CA VAL A 58 9.88 10.83 4.04
C VAL A 58 11.10 11.74 4.13
N VAL A 59 11.39 12.46 3.04
CA VAL A 59 12.59 13.30 2.93
C VAL A 59 12.43 14.62 3.70
N GLY A 60 11.20 15.12 3.83
CA GLY A 60 10.91 16.41 4.45
C GLY A 60 10.71 16.39 5.96
N ALA A 61 10.28 15.27 6.56
CA ALA A 61 9.77 15.28 7.93
C ALA A 61 10.47 14.32 8.91
N VAL A 62 11.31 13.36 8.50
CA VAL A 62 11.84 12.38 9.47
C VAL A 62 13.31 12.09 9.18
N GLY A 63 14.12 12.05 10.23
CA GLY A 63 15.47 11.50 10.12
C GLY A 63 15.41 10.10 9.53
N PHE A 64 15.96 9.93 8.32
CA PHE A 64 15.97 8.69 7.54
C PHE A 64 16.17 7.46 8.42
N SER A 65 15.10 6.73 8.74
CA SER A 65 15.24 5.44 9.37
C SER A 65 15.64 4.42 8.30
N ILE A 66 16.55 3.50 8.63
CA ILE A 66 16.92 2.41 7.72
C ILE A 66 15.69 1.58 7.30
N ARG A 67 14.68 1.51 8.17
CA ARG A 67 13.39 0.86 7.89
C ARG A 67 12.65 1.54 6.74
N GLU A 68 12.59 2.87 6.73
CA GLU A 68 11.90 3.65 5.70
C GLU A 68 12.62 3.52 4.35
N ILE A 69 13.95 3.55 4.35
CA ILE A 69 14.76 3.31 3.16
C ILE A 69 14.47 1.92 2.57
N LEU A 70 14.44 0.88 3.41
CA LEU A 70 14.14 -0.48 2.95
C LEU A 70 12.74 -0.60 2.35
N ILE A 71 11.76 0.08 2.93
CA ILE A 71 10.38 0.12 2.41
C ILE A 71 10.34 0.85 1.06
N MET A 72 11.05 1.97 0.89
CA MET A 72 11.14 2.69 -0.39
C MET A 72 11.82 1.85 -1.47
N VAL A 73 12.96 1.21 -1.14
CA VAL A 73 13.65 0.30 -2.06
C VAL A 73 12.74 -0.88 -2.43
N SER A 74 11.95 -1.39 -1.49
CA SER A 74 10.98 -2.46 -1.75
C SER A 74 9.88 -2.01 -2.72
N ALA A 75 9.34 -0.81 -2.55
CA ALA A 75 8.37 -0.23 -3.49
C ALA A 75 8.94 -0.08 -4.91
N ALA A 76 10.17 0.44 -5.03
CA ALA A 76 10.88 0.52 -6.30
C ALA A 76 11.12 -0.88 -6.92
N THR A 77 11.48 -1.87 -6.10
CA THR A 77 11.70 -3.26 -6.53
C THR A 77 10.42 -3.88 -7.07
N ILE A 78 9.25 -3.61 -6.47
CA ILE A 78 7.96 -4.07 -7.01
C ILE A 78 7.73 -3.49 -8.40
N ILE A 79 7.89 -2.18 -8.58
CA ILE A 79 7.65 -1.51 -9.86
C ILE A 79 8.60 -2.06 -10.95
N ILE A 80 9.91 -2.12 -10.66
CA ILE A 80 10.93 -2.59 -11.60
C ILE A 80 10.79 -4.10 -11.87
N GLY A 81 10.42 -4.87 -10.85
CA GLY A 81 10.23 -6.32 -10.98
C GLY A 81 9.00 -6.68 -11.80
N GLU A 82 7.89 -5.99 -11.62
CA GLU A 82 6.68 -6.13 -12.46
C GLU A 82 6.97 -5.71 -13.92
N LEU A 83 7.72 -4.61 -14.11
CA LEU A 83 8.22 -4.17 -15.42
C LEU A 83 9.06 -5.26 -16.11
N SER A 84 9.98 -5.86 -15.36
CA SER A 84 10.85 -6.92 -15.86
C SER A 84 10.06 -8.16 -16.27
N LEU A 85 9.11 -8.60 -15.43
CA LEU A 85 8.25 -9.74 -15.72
C LEU A 85 7.36 -9.48 -16.93
N TYR A 86 6.78 -8.28 -17.05
CA TYR A 86 5.93 -7.91 -18.18
C TYR A 86 6.68 -7.98 -19.51
N PHE A 87 7.84 -7.32 -19.63
CA PHE A 87 8.61 -7.32 -20.87
C PHE A 87 9.21 -8.70 -21.17
N ARG A 88 9.66 -9.43 -20.15
CA ARG A 88 10.12 -10.81 -20.29
C ARG A 88 9.02 -11.75 -20.77
N ASN A 89 7.77 -11.51 -20.39
CA ASN A 89 6.66 -12.30 -20.93
C ASN A 89 6.36 -11.96 -22.39
N ASN A 90 6.71 -10.74 -22.81
CA ASN A 90 6.27 -10.17 -24.05
C ASN A 90 7.29 -10.13 -25.19
N TRP A 91 8.54 -10.53 -24.98
CA TRP A 91 9.55 -10.54 -26.06
C TRP A 91 9.31 -11.62 -27.12
N LYS A 92 8.66 -12.74 -26.78
CA LYS A 92 8.45 -13.86 -27.71
C LYS A 92 7.37 -13.52 -28.74
N LYS A 93 7.58 -13.99 -29.98
CA LYS A 93 6.63 -13.83 -31.10
C LYS A 93 5.35 -14.62 -30.81
N TRP A 94 4.24 -14.15 -31.35
CA TRP A 94 2.95 -14.84 -31.27
C TRP A 94 3.05 -16.21 -31.94
N SER A 95 2.46 -17.25 -31.34
CA SER A 95 2.36 -18.53 -32.02
C SER A 95 1.34 -18.40 -33.14
N ASP A 96 1.74 -18.59 -34.39
CA ASP A 96 0.83 -18.57 -35.55
C ASP A 96 -0.37 -19.50 -35.29
N GLY A 97 -1.58 -18.96 -35.39
CA GLY A 97 -2.76 -19.81 -35.62
C GLY A 97 -4.01 -19.61 -34.76
N SER A 98 -4.22 -18.50 -34.03
CA SER A 98 -5.56 -18.27 -33.45
C SER A 98 -5.85 -16.81 -33.08
N ASP A 99 -6.60 -16.09 -33.92
CA ASP A 99 -7.12 -14.75 -33.63
C ASP A 99 -7.89 -14.68 -32.29
N ASN A 100 -8.57 -15.77 -31.91
CA ASN A 100 -9.26 -15.87 -30.62
C ASN A 100 -8.31 -15.77 -29.41
N ARG A 101 -7.06 -16.24 -29.52
CA ARG A 101 -6.08 -16.18 -28.42
C ARG A 101 -5.53 -14.77 -28.28
N THR A 102 -5.29 -14.10 -29.41
CA THR A 102 -4.90 -12.69 -29.45
C THR A 102 -5.96 -11.80 -28.83
N LEU A 103 -7.23 -12.02 -29.19
CA LEU A 103 -8.37 -11.31 -28.61
C LEU A 103 -8.48 -11.57 -27.10
N LEU A 104 -8.38 -12.82 -26.67
CA LEU A 104 -8.44 -13.20 -25.26
C LEU A 104 -7.28 -12.56 -24.48
N TRP A 105 -6.06 -12.61 -25.01
CA TRP A 105 -4.90 -11.95 -24.42
C TRP A 105 -5.12 -10.44 -24.27
N PHE A 106 -5.70 -9.78 -25.28
CA PHE A 106 -6.01 -8.35 -25.23
C PHE A 106 -6.99 -8.02 -24.08
N PHE A 107 -8.04 -8.82 -23.89
CA PHE A 107 -8.96 -8.61 -22.77
C PHE A 107 -8.31 -8.90 -21.41
N TRP A 108 -7.51 -9.95 -21.30
CA TRP A 108 -6.78 -10.25 -20.06
C TRP A 108 -5.72 -9.20 -19.71
N HIS A 109 -5.19 -8.50 -20.72
CA HIS A 109 -4.30 -7.36 -20.50
C HIS A 109 -5.00 -6.22 -19.74
N TYR A 110 -6.29 -5.98 -19.97
CA TYR A 110 -7.05 -5.00 -19.19
C TYR A 110 -7.14 -5.38 -17.71
N PHE A 111 -7.42 -6.65 -17.42
CA PHE A 111 -7.45 -7.14 -16.03
C PHE A 111 -6.07 -7.05 -15.37
N PHE A 112 -5.00 -7.39 -16.11
CA PHE A 112 -3.63 -7.19 -15.65
C PHE A 112 -3.36 -5.71 -15.29
N LEU A 113 -3.67 -4.78 -16.21
CA LEU A 113 -3.49 -3.35 -15.96
C LEU A 113 -4.32 -2.86 -14.76
N ALA A 114 -5.56 -3.33 -14.61
CA ALA A 114 -6.40 -2.98 -13.46
C ALA A 114 -5.77 -3.47 -12.14
N THR A 115 -5.31 -4.73 -12.09
CA THR A 115 -4.61 -5.24 -10.89
C THR A 115 -3.31 -4.48 -10.62
N LEU A 116 -2.57 -4.08 -11.66
CA LEU A 116 -1.34 -3.32 -11.53
C LEU A 116 -1.61 -1.91 -10.96
N ILE A 117 -2.60 -1.21 -11.50
CA ILE A 117 -3.02 0.12 -10.99
C ILE A 117 -3.39 0.03 -9.51
N LEU A 118 -4.20 -0.96 -9.15
CA LEU A 118 -4.59 -1.15 -7.75
C LEU A 118 -3.38 -1.49 -6.87
N THR A 119 -2.47 -2.35 -7.31
CA THR A 119 -1.23 -2.64 -6.59
C THR A 119 -0.40 -1.37 -6.37
N LEU A 120 -0.24 -0.51 -7.38
CA LEU A 120 0.50 0.75 -7.26
C LEU A 120 -0.20 1.73 -6.30
N GLN A 121 -1.54 1.82 -6.36
CA GLN A 121 -2.32 2.65 -5.44
C GLN A 121 -2.24 2.14 -4.00
N ALA A 122 -2.25 0.82 -3.79
CA ALA A 122 -2.06 0.21 -2.48
C ALA A 122 -0.66 0.50 -1.93
N VAL A 123 0.39 0.30 -2.74
CA VAL A 123 1.78 0.60 -2.35
C VAL A 123 1.90 2.06 -1.92
N ARG A 124 1.38 3.00 -2.71
CA ARG A 124 1.35 4.43 -2.36
C ARG A 124 0.67 4.68 -1.01
N SER A 125 -0.51 4.10 -0.81
CA SER A 125 -1.30 4.31 0.41
C SER A 125 -0.60 3.73 1.64
N LEU A 126 0.01 2.54 1.50
CA LEU A 126 0.77 1.88 2.56
C LEU A 126 2.06 2.62 2.90
N LEU A 127 2.74 3.20 1.91
CA LEU A 127 3.90 4.07 2.14
C LEU A 127 3.52 5.31 2.94
N SER A 128 2.45 6.00 2.51
CA SER A 128 1.92 7.16 3.22
C SER A 128 1.53 6.81 4.66
N PHE A 129 0.85 5.67 4.85
CA PHE A 129 0.48 5.18 6.16
C PHE A 129 1.71 4.85 7.04
N SER A 130 2.71 4.16 6.49
CA SER A 130 3.92 3.83 7.25
C SER A 130 4.66 5.07 7.75
N ASN A 131 4.66 6.15 6.96
CA ASN A 131 5.29 7.41 7.37
C ASN A 131 4.48 8.10 8.46
N LEU A 132 3.14 8.11 8.31
CA LEU A 132 2.23 8.65 9.30
C LEU A 132 2.34 7.89 10.63
N ASP A 133 2.36 6.55 10.60
CA ASP A 133 2.55 5.70 11.78
C ASP A 133 3.90 5.99 12.47
N SER A 134 5.00 6.12 11.70
CA SER A 134 6.31 6.49 12.23
C SER A 134 6.30 7.86 12.94
N ALA A 135 5.68 8.86 12.30
CA ALA A 135 5.55 10.21 12.84
C ALA A 135 4.70 10.22 14.11
N ILE A 136 3.52 9.59 14.09
CA ILE A 136 2.63 9.53 15.25
C ILE A 136 3.30 8.80 16.42
N ASN A 137 3.92 7.64 16.20
CA ASN A 137 4.60 6.92 17.27
C ASN A 137 5.74 7.74 17.88
N THR A 138 6.48 8.50 17.06
CA THR A 138 7.53 9.41 17.55
C THR A 138 6.93 10.52 18.41
N LEU A 139 5.90 11.21 17.90
CA LEU A 139 5.26 12.32 18.62
C LEU A 139 4.60 11.86 19.91
N ILE A 140 3.90 10.73 19.89
CA ILE A 140 3.28 10.14 21.08
C ILE A 140 4.36 9.77 22.10
N SER A 141 5.41 9.05 21.71
CA SER A 141 6.52 8.68 22.61
C SER A 141 7.16 9.90 23.25
N THR A 142 7.40 10.95 22.46
CA THR A 142 7.91 12.23 22.96
C THR A 142 6.93 12.90 23.92
N GLY A 143 5.64 12.88 23.62
CA GLY A 143 4.60 13.40 24.52
C GLY A 143 4.60 12.69 25.89
N PHE A 144 4.80 11.37 25.91
CA PHE A 144 4.95 10.61 27.16
C PHE A 144 6.21 10.97 27.95
N GLU A 145 7.33 11.19 27.26
CA GLU A 145 8.55 11.66 27.92
C GLU A 145 8.34 13.04 28.56
N MET A 146 7.68 13.96 27.85
CA MET A 146 7.32 15.27 28.39
C MET A 146 6.40 15.17 29.61
N GLU A 147 5.34 14.36 29.52
CA GLU A 147 4.44 14.14 30.65
C GLU A 147 5.20 13.63 31.88
N LYS A 148 6.05 12.62 31.69
CA LYS A 148 6.89 12.08 32.76
C LYS A 148 7.80 13.14 33.38
N GLU A 149 8.39 14.01 32.56
CA GLU A 149 9.21 15.13 33.01
C GLU A 149 8.39 16.16 33.81
N ILE A 150 7.20 16.54 33.34
CA ILE A 150 6.27 17.47 34.03
C ILE A 150 5.96 16.96 35.45
N VAL A 151 5.70 15.66 35.55
CA VAL A 151 5.35 14.98 36.81
C VAL A 151 6.54 14.93 37.75
N GLN A 152 7.71 14.55 37.24
CA GLN A 152 8.94 14.50 38.03
C GLN A 152 9.35 15.88 38.56
N MET A 153 9.11 16.93 37.78
CA MET A 153 9.40 18.31 38.16
C MET A 153 8.33 18.93 39.08
N GLY A 154 7.21 18.25 39.31
CA GLY A 154 6.12 18.75 40.16
C GLY A 154 5.45 20.01 39.62
N LEU A 155 5.32 20.12 38.29
CA LEU A 155 4.85 21.33 37.61
C LEU A 155 3.31 21.40 37.49
N ILE A 156 2.58 20.55 38.20
CA ILE A 156 1.11 20.56 38.20
C ILE A 156 0.60 21.91 38.70
N GLY A 157 -0.19 22.61 37.87
CA GLY A 157 -0.70 23.96 38.16
C GLY A 157 0.30 25.10 37.89
N ARG A 158 1.43 24.82 37.22
CA ARG A 158 2.39 25.82 36.75
C ARG A 158 2.46 25.81 35.23
N GLN A 159 2.73 26.98 34.66
CA GLN A 159 2.99 27.09 33.22
C GLN A 159 4.34 26.46 32.89
N VAL A 160 4.35 25.70 31.79
CA VAL A 160 5.53 25.12 31.17
C VAL A 160 5.87 25.88 29.89
N SER A 161 7.13 25.90 29.52
CA SER A 161 7.62 26.58 28.31
C SER A 161 8.39 25.62 27.41
N ALA A 162 8.49 25.94 26.12
CA ALA A 162 9.08 25.06 25.11
C ALA A 162 10.54 24.68 25.42
N ASP A 163 11.31 25.62 25.97
CA ASP A 163 12.71 25.45 26.37
C ASP A 163 12.91 24.43 27.49
N MET A 164 11.86 24.08 28.22
CA MET A 164 11.90 23.02 29.24
C MET A 164 11.98 21.62 28.62
N PHE A 165 11.61 21.46 27.35
CA PHE A 165 11.55 20.17 26.65
C PHE A 165 12.32 20.21 25.31
N PRO A 166 13.65 20.45 25.34
CA PRO A 166 14.44 20.64 24.12
C PRO A 166 14.45 19.40 23.20
N GLN A 167 14.30 18.20 23.77
CA GLN A 167 14.20 16.96 23.00
C GLN A 167 12.87 16.88 22.26
N ALA A 168 11.78 17.27 22.92
CA ALA A 168 10.46 17.29 22.32
C ALA A 168 10.32 18.38 21.27
N GLU A 169 10.79 19.59 21.56
CA GLU A 169 10.85 20.68 20.60
C GLU A 169 11.59 20.23 19.33
N LYS A 170 12.76 19.60 19.49
CA LYS A 170 13.52 19.06 18.36
C LYS A 170 12.73 17.99 17.59
N ALA A 171 12.04 17.08 18.27
CA ALA A 171 11.24 16.03 17.61
C ALA A 171 10.09 16.64 16.80
N PHE A 172 9.28 17.50 17.42
CA PHE A 172 8.17 18.20 16.75
C PHE A 172 8.66 19.05 15.58
N MET A 173 9.72 19.85 15.77
CA MET A 173 10.30 20.68 14.72
C MET A 173 10.91 19.85 13.59
N SER A 174 11.54 18.71 13.89
CA SER A 174 12.08 17.81 12.86
C SER A 174 10.98 17.22 11.97
N LEU A 175 9.80 17.02 12.55
CA LEU A 175 8.60 16.55 11.91
C LEU A 175 7.76 17.66 11.27
N GLY A 176 8.21 18.93 11.36
CA GLY A 176 7.51 20.09 10.81
C GLY A 176 6.32 20.59 11.64
N PHE A 177 6.15 20.10 12.86
CA PHE A 177 5.03 20.46 13.72
C PHE A 177 5.34 21.65 14.64
N PRO A 178 4.40 22.59 14.83
CA PRO A 178 4.57 23.73 15.71
C PRO A 178 4.51 23.29 17.18
N PHE A 179 5.68 23.11 17.81
CA PHE A 179 5.75 22.68 19.20
C PHE A 179 5.06 23.64 20.19
N GLY A 180 5.08 24.95 19.90
CA GLY A 180 4.42 25.96 20.74
C GLY A 180 2.93 25.70 20.96
N ALA A 181 2.21 25.25 19.92
CA ALA A 181 0.78 24.94 20.04
C ALA A 181 0.51 23.76 20.99
N VAL A 182 1.44 22.80 21.08
CA VAL A 182 1.36 21.68 22.02
C VAL A 182 1.64 22.16 23.44
N VAL A 183 2.64 23.02 23.62
CA VAL A 183 2.93 23.65 24.92
C VAL A 183 1.75 24.49 25.42
N ASP A 184 1.09 25.23 24.55
CA ASP A 184 -0.11 26.00 24.89
C ASP A 184 -1.26 25.09 25.32
N ALA A 185 -1.49 23.98 24.60
CA ALA A 185 -2.49 22.99 24.97
C ALA A 185 -2.17 22.31 26.33
N ILE A 186 -0.90 22.01 26.59
CA ILE A 186 -0.46 21.50 27.90
C ILE A 186 -0.76 22.53 28.99
N ASN A 187 -0.42 23.80 28.76
CA ASN A 187 -0.64 24.87 29.73
C ASN A 187 -2.12 25.09 30.03
N GLU A 188 -2.98 25.00 29.03
CA GLU A 188 -4.44 25.04 29.21
C GLU A 188 -4.93 23.87 30.06
N GLY A 189 -4.44 22.66 29.80
CA GLY A 189 -4.74 21.47 30.60
C GLY A 189 -4.25 21.57 32.04
N LEU A 190 -3.05 22.10 32.27
CA LEU A 190 -2.47 22.30 33.60
C LEU A 190 -3.20 23.40 34.40
N ALA A 191 -3.80 24.39 33.73
CA ALA A 191 -4.51 25.49 34.37
C ALA A 191 -5.90 25.11 34.89
N ASN A 192 -6.55 24.10 34.28
CA ASN A 192 -7.92 23.68 34.60
C ASN A 192 -7.99 22.19 35.01
N PRO A 193 -7.44 21.79 36.17
CA PRO A 193 -7.53 20.40 36.63
C PRO A 193 -8.99 20.07 36.99
N ILE A 194 -9.66 19.30 36.12
CA ILE A 194 -11.04 18.84 36.35
C ILE A 194 -11.01 17.71 37.40
N ASN A 195 -11.73 17.90 38.51
CA ASN A 195 -12.09 16.87 39.50
C ASN A 195 -10.95 15.95 40.00
N GLY A 196 -9.82 16.53 40.40
CA GLY A 196 -8.83 15.82 41.24
C GLY A 196 -7.93 14.80 40.53
N SER A 197 -8.14 14.54 39.24
CA SER A 197 -7.20 13.81 38.38
C SER A 197 -6.64 14.76 37.33
N SER A 198 -5.50 15.40 37.63
CA SER A 198 -4.77 16.33 36.75
C SER A 198 -4.29 15.75 35.42
N TRP A 199 -4.60 14.48 35.15
CA TRP A 199 -4.07 13.65 34.06
C TRP A 199 -4.96 13.64 32.82
N VAL A 200 -6.25 13.82 33.03
CA VAL A 200 -7.28 13.79 32.00
C VAL A 200 -7.00 14.79 30.85
N PRO A 201 -6.52 16.03 31.08
CA PRO A 201 -6.20 16.95 29.99
C PRO A 201 -5.01 16.55 29.10
N LEU A 202 -4.09 15.71 29.60
CA LEU A 202 -2.92 15.28 28.84
C LEU A 202 -3.30 14.22 27.78
N ASP A 203 -4.33 13.42 28.02
CA ASP A 203 -4.79 12.39 27.07
C ASP A 203 -5.29 12.98 25.74
N LYS A 204 -5.95 14.14 25.81
CA LYS A 204 -6.35 14.91 24.61
C LYS A 204 -5.18 15.32 23.75
N ILE A 205 -4.00 15.50 24.34
CA ILE A 205 -2.82 15.92 23.59
C ILE A 205 -2.43 14.82 22.61
N TYR A 206 -2.59 13.53 22.95
CA TYR A 206 -2.26 12.46 22.02
C TYR A 206 -3.17 12.45 20.79
N ILE A 207 -4.47 12.69 20.99
CA ILE A 207 -5.44 12.77 19.88
C ILE A 207 -5.25 14.05 19.09
N TYR A 208 -4.96 15.17 19.76
CA TYR A 208 -4.64 16.42 19.09
C TYR A 208 -3.38 16.27 18.24
N VAL A 209 -2.30 15.74 18.80
CA VAL A 209 -1.03 15.47 18.12
C VAL A 209 -1.23 14.51 16.95
N ALA A 210 -1.99 13.42 17.15
CA ALA A 210 -2.36 12.53 16.06
C ALA A 210 -3.16 13.28 14.99
N SER A 211 -4.17 14.07 15.37
CA SER A 211 -5.01 14.84 14.44
C SER A 211 -4.19 15.83 13.60
N VAL A 212 -3.26 16.54 14.23
CA VAL A 212 -2.33 17.44 13.54
C VAL A 212 -1.45 16.63 12.58
N ALA A 213 -0.91 15.47 13.00
CA ALA A 213 -0.15 14.60 12.11
C ALA A 213 -0.99 14.09 10.93
N PHE A 214 -2.22 13.64 11.16
CA PHE A 214 -3.13 13.26 10.09
C PHE A 214 -3.42 14.43 9.15
N ASN A 215 -3.53 15.66 9.65
CA ASN A 215 -3.72 16.85 8.83
C ASN A 215 -2.50 17.18 7.96
N GLU A 216 -1.29 17.20 8.53
CA GLU A 216 -0.05 17.50 7.78
C GLU A 216 0.28 16.45 6.70
N PHE A 217 -0.14 15.21 6.90
CA PHE A 217 0.05 14.14 5.92
C PHE A 217 -1.10 14.03 4.90
N ASP A 218 -1.99 15.02 4.82
CA ASP A 218 -3.22 15.00 3.97
C ASP A 218 -4.09 13.74 4.22
N ALA A 219 -4.01 13.19 5.43
CA ALA A 219 -4.65 11.96 5.87
C ALA A 219 -5.86 12.22 6.79
N PHE A 220 -6.18 13.47 7.11
CA PHE A 220 -7.30 13.79 7.98
C PHE A 220 -8.65 13.37 7.34
N PRO A 221 -9.65 12.93 8.12
CA PRO A 221 -10.98 12.64 7.61
C PRO A 221 -11.62 13.85 6.92
N GLN A 222 -12.32 13.62 5.81
CA GLN A 222 -12.98 14.70 5.07
C GLN A 222 -14.12 15.33 5.91
N GLN A 223 -14.31 16.63 5.75
CA GLN A 223 -15.42 17.35 6.38
C GLN A 223 -16.76 16.71 6.03
N GLY A 224 -17.62 16.55 7.03
CA GLY A 224 -18.94 15.91 6.87
C GLY A 224 -18.95 14.39 6.99
N THR A 225 -17.79 13.74 7.15
CA THR A 225 -17.75 12.32 7.54
C THR A 225 -18.12 12.14 9.02
N PRO A 226 -18.70 10.99 9.43
CA PRO A 226 -18.99 10.73 10.84
C PRO A 226 -17.75 10.85 11.73
N LEU A 227 -16.63 10.27 11.30
CA LEU A 227 -15.36 10.32 12.03
C LEU A 227 -14.85 11.76 12.21
N TYR A 228 -14.97 12.60 11.18
CA TYR A 228 -14.61 14.03 11.29
C TYR A 228 -15.43 14.74 12.38
N ASN A 229 -16.74 14.48 12.41
CA ASN A 229 -17.63 15.12 13.38
C ASN A 229 -17.35 14.63 14.80
N GLU A 230 -17.06 13.35 14.96
CA GLU A 230 -16.70 12.74 16.25
C GLU A 230 -15.38 13.29 16.78
N LEU A 231 -14.34 13.39 15.92
CA LEU A 231 -13.08 14.05 16.24
C LEU A 231 -13.27 15.50 16.68
N ARG A 232 -14.08 16.25 15.94
CA ARG A 232 -14.34 17.66 16.26
C ARG A 232 -15.05 17.80 17.60
N VAL A 233 -16.09 17.01 17.85
CA VAL A 233 -16.81 17.00 19.14
C VAL A 233 -15.87 16.63 20.28
N PHE A 234 -15.02 15.62 20.09
CA PHE A 234 -14.04 15.19 21.09
C PHE A 234 -13.02 16.29 21.42
N LEU A 235 -12.51 16.98 20.40
CA LEU A 235 -11.55 18.07 20.58
C LEU A 235 -12.21 19.32 21.20
N ASP A 236 -13.48 19.59 20.87
CA ASP A 236 -14.24 20.76 21.35
C ASP A 236 -14.88 20.55 22.74
N ASP A 237 -15.13 19.30 23.19
CA ASP A 237 -15.81 19.01 24.46
C ASP A 237 -14.85 19.16 25.65
N PRO A 238 -15.06 20.08 26.61
CA PRO A 238 -14.21 20.23 27.79
C PRO A 238 -14.25 19.02 28.75
N HIS A 239 -15.19 18.09 28.59
CA HIS A 239 -15.31 16.88 29.41
C HIS A 239 -14.76 15.65 28.67
N LEU A 240 -14.06 14.79 29.40
CA LEU A 240 -13.32 13.67 28.83
C LEU A 240 -13.86 12.34 29.31
N ASN A 241 -14.02 11.44 28.36
CA ASN A 241 -14.33 10.05 28.59
C ASN A 241 -13.16 9.23 28.06
N THR A 242 -12.15 8.97 28.90
CA THR A 242 -10.84 8.39 28.54
C THR A 242 -10.90 7.06 27.75
N GLY A 243 -12.02 6.34 27.79
CA GLY A 243 -12.24 5.13 26.98
C GLY A 243 -12.57 5.40 25.49
N GLU A 244 -12.95 6.62 25.14
CA GLU A 244 -13.26 7.01 23.75
C GLU A 244 -11.97 7.36 22.98
N ASP A 245 -10.92 7.75 23.67
CA ASP A 245 -9.68 8.26 23.08
C ASP A 245 -8.99 7.22 22.19
N PHE A 246 -8.72 6.04 22.74
CA PHE A 246 -8.11 4.96 21.97
C PHE A 246 -9.03 4.43 20.88
N THR A 247 -10.35 4.52 21.07
CA THR A 247 -11.32 4.11 20.04
C THR A 247 -11.22 5.04 18.83
N LEU A 248 -11.25 6.35 19.06
CA LEU A 248 -11.14 7.38 18.04
C LEU A 248 -9.80 7.34 17.31
N LEU A 249 -8.70 7.16 18.05
CA LEU A 249 -7.38 6.97 17.47
C LEU A 249 -7.32 5.70 16.61
N GLY A 250 -7.90 4.61 17.09
CA GLY A 250 -8.02 3.35 16.35
C GLY A 250 -8.82 3.51 15.06
N ASP A 251 -9.90 4.29 15.10
CA ASP A 251 -10.74 4.57 13.93
C ASP A 251 -9.99 5.44 12.91
N LEU A 252 -9.24 6.45 13.37
CA LEU A 252 -8.30 7.21 12.54
C LEU A 252 -7.30 6.31 11.81
N PHE A 253 -6.61 5.42 12.53
CA PHE A 253 -5.67 4.46 11.94
C PHE A 253 -6.36 3.53 10.94
N SER A 254 -7.50 2.94 11.32
CA SER A 254 -8.25 2.00 10.46
C SER A 254 -8.69 2.64 9.13
N SER A 255 -9.06 3.93 9.15
CA SER A 255 -9.51 4.68 7.97
C SER A 255 -8.45 4.77 6.87
N ARG A 256 -7.16 4.66 7.23
CA ARG A 256 -6.02 4.73 6.30
C ARG A 256 -5.34 3.39 6.03
N LEU A 257 -5.60 2.37 6.84
CA LEU A 257 -5.02 1.04 6.73
C LEU A 257 -5.79 0.07 5.84
N HIS A 258 -7.04 0.37 5.49
CA HIS A 258 -7.87 -0.50 4.64
C HIS A 258 -7.17 -0.95 3.33
N PRO A 259 -6.32 -0.13 2.67
CA PRO A 259 -5.45 -0.57 1.57
C PRO A 259 -4.58 -1.79 1.81
N ALA A 260 -4.16 -2.06 3.05
CA ALA A 260 -3.37 -3.23 3.41
C ALA A 260 -4.10 -4.56 3.14
N PHE A 261 -5.42 -4.58 3.34
CA PHE A 261 -6.21 -5.81 3.22
C PHE A 261 -6.37 -6.26 1.79
N TRP A 262 -6.63 -5.31 0.87
CA TRP A 262 -6.79 -5.63 -0.54
C TRP A 262 -5.46 -5.62 -1.31
N PHE A 263 -4.38 -5.04 -0.77
CA PHE A 263 -3.02 -5.12 -1.33
C PHE A 263 -2.62 -6.55 -1.71
N TRP A 264 -2.77 -7.50 -0.77
CA TRP A 264 -2.42 -8.90 -1.00
C TRP A 264 -3.17 -9.50 -2.19
N GLY A 265 -4.46 -9.19 -2.30
CA GLY A 265 -5.32 -9.67 -3.38
C GLY A 265 -4.91 -9.11 -4.73
N VAL A 266 -4.65 -7.80 -4.82
CA VAL A 266 -4.31 -7.15 -6.09
C VAL A 266 -2.87 -7.47 -6.53
N ALA A 267 -1.95 -7.56 -5.58
CA ALA A 267 -0.55 -7.96 -5.81
C ALA A 267 -0.43 -9.43 -6.22
N GLY A 268 -1.22 -10.33 -5.62
CA GLY A 268 -1.31 -11.70 -6.10
C GLY A 268 -1.98 -11.79 -7.47
N GLY A 269 -2.99 -10.94 -7.69
CA GLY A 269 -3.68 -10.77 -8.96
C GLY A 269 -2.75 -10.42 -10.12
N THR A 270 -1.82 -9.46 -9.95
CA THR A 270 -0.87 -9.09 -11.01
C THR A 270 -0.05 -10.28 -11.48
N LEU A 271 0.49 -11.08 -10.55
CA LEU A 271 1.25 -12.29 -10.85
C LEU A 271 0.41 -13.38 -11.55
N MET A 272 -0.82 -13.60 -11.09
CA MET A 272 -1.74 -14.54 -11.74
C MET A 272 -2.09 -14.10 -13.16
N MET A 273 -2.37 -12.80 -13.36
CA MET A 273 -2.71 -12.25 -14.67
C MET A 273 -1.52 -12.32 -15.62
N LEU A 274 -0.29 -12.07 -15.15
CA LEU A 274 0.92 -12.29 -15.94
C LEU A 274 1.06 -13.74 -16.39
N ALA A 275 0.82 -14.71 -15.49
CA ALA A 275 0.87 -16.14 -15.82
C ALA A 275 -0.20 -16.53 -16.85
N ILE A 276 -1.44 -16.03 -16.70
CA ILE A 276 -2.53 -16.25 -17.66
C ILE A 276 -2.15 -15.65 -19.01
N MET A 277 -1.66 -14.41 -19.04
CA MET A 277 -1.21 -13.75 -20.27
C MET A 277 -0.07 -14.54 -20.95
N SER A 278 0.86 -15.14 -20.19
CA SER A 278 1.89 -16.02 -20.75
C SER A 278 1.29 -17.20 -21.52
N LEU A 279 0.34 -17.90 -20.92
CA LEU A 279 -0.34 -19.06 -21.52
C LEU A 279 -1.17 -18.68 -22.75
N LEU A 280 -1.76 -17.49 -22.74
CA LEU A 280 -2.57 -17.01 -23.84
C LEU A 280 -1.72 -16.63 -25.05
N LYS A 281 -0.58 -15.98 -24.82
CA LYS A 281 0.32 -15.51 -25.88
C LYS A 281 0.95 -16.65 -26.67
N GLN A 282 1.40 -17.70 -25.98
CA GLN A 282 2.05 -18.84 -26.61
C GLN A 282 1.81 -20.12 -25.82
N ARG A 283 1.85 -21.27 -26.51
CA ARG A 283 1.92 -22.55 -25.81
C ARG A 283 3.33 -22.68 -25.23
N PRO A 284 3.48 -23.19 -23.99
CA PRO A 284 4.80 -23.37 -23.40
C PRO A 284 5.61 -24.29 -24.30
N ALA A 285 6.76 -23.81 -24.78
CA ALA A 285 7.62 -24.56 -25.69
C ALA A 285 8.32 -25.72 -24.95
N ASP A 286 8.64 -25.51 -23.67
CA ASP A 286 9.36 -26.47 -22.83
C ASP A 286 8.77 -26.57 -21.41
N HIS A 287 9.22 -27.58 -20.67
CA HIS A 287 8.85 -27.79 -19.27
C HIS A 287 9.36 -26.65 -18.35
N PHE A 288 10.42 -25.94 -18.75
CA PHE A 288 10.97 -24.82 -17.98
C PHE A 288 10.08 -23.58 -18.05
N GLU A 289 9.53 -23.26 -19.22
CA GLU A 289 8.57 -22.17 -19.39
C GLU A 289 7.28 -22.49 -18.65
N LEU A 290 6.78 -23.73 -18.74
CA LEU A 290 5.62 -24.16 -17.95
C LEU A 290 5.90 -24.01 -16.45
N ALA A 291 7.10 -24.38 -15.98
CA ALA A 291 7.48 -24.23 -14.58
C ALA A 291 7.51 -22.75 -14.14
N SER A 292 8.00 -21.85 -14.99
CA SER A 292 7.99 -20.39 -14.74
C SER A 292 6.55 -19.86 -14.59
N ILE A 293 5.66 -20.22 -15.51
CA ILE A 293 4.25 -19.84 -15.47
C ILE A 293 3.58 -20.38 -14.20
N CYS A 294 3.78 -21.66 -13.89
CA CYS A 294 3.24 -22.29 -12.68
C CYS A 294 3.78 -21.63 -11.40
N THR A 295 5.04 -21.20 -11.40
CA THR A 295 5.65 -20.49 -10.27
C THR A 295 4.95 -19.15 -10.03
N ARG A 296 4.81 -18.32 -11.07
CA ARG A 296 4.10 -17.03 -10.99
C ARG A 296 2.66 -17.22 -10.50
N PHE A 297 1.95 -18.20 -11.07
CA PHE A 297 0.58 -18.51 -10.68
C PHE A 297 0.49 -18.96 -9.22
N SER A 298 1.41 -19.81 -8.75
CA SER A 298 1.41 -20.33 -7.39
C SER A 298 1.69 -19.23 -6.36
N PHE A 299 2.69 -18.38 -6.60
CA PHE A 299 2.96 -17.23 -5.72
C PHE A 299 1.81 -16.23 -5.73
N GLY A 300 1.23 -15.95 -6.90
CA GLY A 300 0.06 -15.10 -7.03
C GLY A 300 -1.15 -15.65 -6.25
N LEU A 301 -1.42 -16.96 -6.36
CA LEU A 301 -2.50 -17.62 -5.64
C LEU A 301 -2.31 -17.55 -4.12
N VAL A 302 -1.09 -17.75 -3.62
CA VAL A 302 -0.78 -17.60 -2.19
C VAL A 302 -1.12 -16.20 -1.70
N PHE A 303 -0.75 -15.16 -2.46
CA PHE A 303 -1.04 -13.76 -2.12
C PHE A 303 -2.53 -13.44 -2.20
N VAL A 304 -3.25 -13.96 -3.20
CA VAL A 304 -4.71 -13.84 -3.25
C VAL A 304 -5.36 -14.51 -2.04
N CYS A 305 -4.89 -15.69 -1.62
CA CYS A 305 -5.38 -16.34 -0.41
C CYS A 305 -5.08 -15.53 0.87
N LEU A 306 -3.96 -14.80 0.93
CA LEU A 306 -3.66 -13.90 2.06
C LEU A 306 -4.68 -12.76 2.17
N SER A 307 -5.34 -12.36 1.09
CA SER A 307 -6.44 -11.37 1.17
C SER A 307 -7.64 -11.85 2.00
N LEU A 308 -7.77 -13.16 2.26
CA LEU A 308 -8.78 -13.69 3.18
C LEU A 308 -8.57 -13.21 4.63
N LEU A 309 -7.38 -12.69 4.97
CA LEU A 309 -7.15 -12.00 6.24
C LEU A 309 -8.03 -10.75 6.40
N ALA A 310 -8.54 -10.19 5.29
CA ALA A 310 -9.49 -9.08 5.29
C ALA A 310 -10.83 -9.41 5.97
N ILE A 311 -11.15 -10.70 6.19
CA ILE A 311 -12.34 -11.09 6.96
C ILE A 311 -12.33 -10.50 8.38
N GLY A 312 -11.15 -10.17 8.91
CA GLY A 312 -10.97 -9.54 10.22
C GLY A 312 -11.14 -8.01 10.27
N ASP A 313 -11.36 -7.33 9.14
CA ASP A 313 -11.47 -5.85 9.06
C ASP A 313 -12.64 -5.28 9.88
N LYS A 314 -13.65 -6.10 10.22
CA LYS A 314 -14.77 -5.69 11.07
C LYS A 314 -14.45 -5.61 12.57
N GLN A 315 -13.26 -6.06 12.99
CA GLN A 315 -12.86 -5.95 14.39
C GLN A 315 -12.33 -4.54 14.68
N PRO A 316 -12.51 -4.01 15.90
CA PRO A 316 -11.91 -2.72 16.27
C PRO A 316 -10.39 -2.79 16.16
N TYR A 317 -9.76 -1.67 15.80
CA TYR A 317 -8.30 -1.61 15.67
C TYR A 317 -7.60 -2.01 16.97
N PHE A 318 -8.12 -1.54 18.11
CA PHE A 318 -7.69 -1.87 19.45
C PHE A 318 -8.72 -2.74 20.17
N THR A 319 -8.31 -3.93 20.63
CA THR A 319 -9.22 -4.92 21.23
C THR A 319 -9.59 -4.65 22.69
N ASN A 320 -8.77 -3.86 23.41
CA ASN A 320 -8.98 -3.52 24.83
C ASN A 320 -9.11 -2.00 25.04
N ALA A 321 -9.57 -1.24 24.05
CA ALA A 321 -9.60 0.23 24.11
C ALA A 321 -10.37 0.78 25.33
N LYS A 322 -11.42 0.07 25.78
CA LYS A 322 -12.28 0.50 26.90
C LYS A 322 -11.72 0.15 28.29
N ASP A 323 -10.83 -0.82 28.37
CA ASP A 323 -10.27 -1.35 29.63
C ASP A 323 -8.77 -1.02 29.78
N ALA A 324 -8.21 -0.27 28.82
CA ALA A 324 -6.84 0.18 28.87
C ALA A 324 -6.73 1.38 29.82
N GLU A 325 -6.30 1.12 31.06
CA GLU A 325 -5.62 2.16 31.83
C GLU A 325 -4.32 2.53 31.10
N LEU A 326 -3.92 3.81 31.22
CA LEU A 326 -2.81 4.54 30.58
C LEU A 326 -1.46 3.82 30.34
N ASP A 327 -1.25 2.62 30.88
CA ASP A 327 -0.18 1.74 30.45
C ASP A 327 -0.57 1.07 29.12
N PHE A 328 0.21 1.34 28.06
CA PHE A 328 0.18 0.84 26.66
C PHE A 328 -0.09 -0.66 26.38
N GLY A 329 -0.68 -1.44 27.28
CA GLY A 329 -1.18 -2.80 27.07
C GLY A 329 -2.30 -2.93 26.04
N VAL A 330 -2.58 -1.88 25.24
CA VAL A 330 -3.59 -1.90 24.19
C VAL A 330 -3.17 -2.86 23.08
N LYS A 331 -3.83 -4.01 23.04
CA LYS A 331 -3.56 -5.03 22.02
C LYS A 331 -4.33 -4.68 20.75
N SER A 332 -3.61 -4.44 19.65
CA SER A 332 -4.24 -4.41 18.33
C SER A 332 -4.76 -5.80 17.95
N SER A 333 -5.87 -5.85 17.20
CA SER A 333 -6.43 -7.10 16.70
C SER A 333 -5.43 -7.82 15.79
N THR A 334 -5.53 -9.15 15.67
CA THR A 334 -4.58 -9.91 14.84
C THR A 334 -4.61 -9.47 13.37
N ALA A 335 -5.79 -9.14 12.84
CA ALA A 335 -5.92 -8.68 11.46
C ALA A 335 -5.23 -7.31 11.26
N TRP A 336 -5.45 -6.39 12.19
CA TRP A 336 -4.85 -5.05 12.14
C TRP A 336 -3.34 -5.08 12.39
N LYS A 337 -2.83 -5.97 13.25
CA LYS A 337 -1.39 -6.20 13.41
C LYS A 337 -0.70 -6.67 12.14
N VAL A 338 -1.37 -7.51 11.36
CA VAL A 338 -0.84 -7.93 10.06
C VAL A 338 -0.91 -6.77 9.06
N ALA A 339 -2.02 -6.02 9.06
CA ALA A 339 -2.24 -4.88 8.17
C ALA A 339 -1.29 -3.69 8.45
N SER A 340 -0.93 -3.44 9.70
CA SER A 340 0.02 -2.38 10.10
C SER A 340 1.47 -2.83 10.07
N SER A 341 1.73 -4.09 9.69
CA SER A 341 3.09 -4.61 9.62
C SER A 341 3.90 -3.85 8.56
N PRO A 342 5.10 -3.31 8.89
CA PRO A 342 5.97 -2.72 7.88
C PRO A 342 6.46 -3.70 6.81
N TRP A 343 6.27 -5.01 7.05
CA TRP A 343 6.77 -6.07 6.20
C TRP A 343 5.85 -6.38 5.01
N ILE A 344 4.69 -5.75 4.88
CA ILE A 344 3.77 -5.98 3.76
C ILE A 344 4.46 -5.70 2.42
N ILE A 345 4.95 -4.47 2.20
CA ILE A 345 5.63 -4.09 0.95
C ILE A 345 6.93 -4.89 0.75
N PRO A 346 7.84 -5.00 1.73
CA PRO A 346 9.06 -5.82 1.57
C PRO A 346 8.80 -7.29 1.27
N SER A 347 7.77 -7.90 1.84
CA SER A 347 7.47 -9.31 1.59
C SER A 347 7.05 -9.57 0.14
N PHE A 348 6.22 -8.68 -0.44
CA PHE A 348 5.87 -8.79 -1.86
C PHE A 348 7.08 -8.50 -2.75
N ALA A 349 7.88 -7.48 -2.43
CA ALA A 349 9.11 -7.18 -3.16
C ALA A 349 10.07 -8.38 -3.19
N ALA A 350 10.22 -9.08 -2.07
CA ALA A 350 11.03 -10.30 -1.98
C ALA A 350 10.48 -11.41 -2.88
N VAL A 351 9.16 -11.58 -2.96
CA VAL A 351 8.51 -12.56 -3.84
C VAL A 351 8.70 -12.19 -5.31
N ILE A 352 8.49 -10.93 -5.68
CA ILE A 352 8.74 -10.44 -7.04
C ILE A 352 10.20 -10.71 -7.44
N LEU A 353 11.15 -10.43 -6.54
CA LEU A 353 12.56 -10.68 -6.78
C LEU A 353 12.85 -12.18 -6.92
N ALA A 354 12.28 -13.02 -6.04
CA ALA A 354 12.42 -14.47 -6.12
C ALA A 354 11.87 -15.04 -7.44
N VAL A 355 10.68 -14.59 -7.86
CA VAL A 355 10.06 -14.98 -9.14
C VAL A 355 10.95 -14.57 -10.32
N ASN A 356 11.47 -13.34 -10.32
CA ASN A 356 12.40 -12.88 -11.35
C ASN A 356 13.69 -13.74 -11.40
N ILE A 357 14.27 -14.07 -10.24
CA ILE A 357 15.45 -14.95 -10.18
C ILE A 357 15.12 -16.34 -10.71
N ILE A 358 14.00 -16.93 -10.30
CA ILE A 358 13.57 -18.25 -10.76
C ILE A 358 13.41 -18.24 -12.28
N ASP A 359 12.78 -17.21 -12.84
CA ASP A 359 12.60 -17.08 -14.29
C ASP A 359 13.94 -16.98 -15.03
N ILE A 360 14.90 -16.21 -14.51
CA ILE A 360 16.26 -16.12 -15.08
C ILE A 360 16.97 -17.48 -15.04
N VAL A 361 16.85 -18.22 -13.93
CA VAL A 361 17.49 -19.52 -13.77
C VAL A 361 16.86 -20.57 -14.68
N LEU A 362 15.53 -20.58 -14.82
CA LEU A 362 14.81 -21.50 -15.69
C LEU A 362 15.13 -21.22 -17.17
N GLU A 363 15.18 -19.95 -17.57
CA GLU A 363 15.54 -19.55 -18.93
C GLU A 363 16.97 -19.98 -19.30
N ARG A 364 17.93 -19.81 -18.39
CA ARG A 364 19.31 -20.28 -18.61
C ARG A 364 19.44 -21.80 -18.73
N ARG A 365 18.47 -22.56 -18.23
CA ARG A 365 18.47 -24.03 -18.27
C ARG A 365 17.65 -24.59 -19.43
N SER A 366 16.86 -23.76 -20.10
CA SER A 366 16.18 -24.14 -21.33
C SER A 366 17.24 -24.50 -22.38
N PRO A 367 17.26 -25.74 -22.89
CA PRO A 367 18.15 -26.08 -23.99
C PRO A 367 17.71 -25.25 -25.18
N THR A 368 18.50 -24.24 -25.54
CA THR A 368 18.29 -23.45 -26.75
C THR A 368 18.30 -24.39 -27.94
N GLU A 369 17.12 -24.74 -28.45
CA GLU A 369 16.97 -25.16 -29.84
C GLU A 369 17.39 -23.97 -30.70
N THR A 370 18.68 -23.96 -31.06
CA THR A 370 19.30 -23.58 -32.35
C THR A 370 20.63 -22.85 -32.17
N SER A 371 21.75 -23.59 -32.24
CA SER A 371 22.91 -23.14 -33.01
C SER A 371 23.15 -23.97 -34.29
N ASP A 372 22.44 -25.08 -34.49
CA ASP A 372 22.75 -26.00 -35.60
C ASP A 372 21.78 -25.92 -36.79
N GLY A 373 20.63 -25.21 -36.65
CA GLY A 373 19.63 -25.09 -37.72
C GLY A 373 19.82 -23.87 -38.63
N GLU A 374 20.17 -22.71 -38.06
CA GLU A 374 20.15 -21.44 -38.79
C GLU A 374 21.45 -21.18 -39.58
N TYR A 375 22.57 -21.81 -39.22
CA TYR A 375 23.81 -21.75 -39.99
C TYR A 375 23.81 -22.60 -41.28
N ARG A 376 22.87 -23.54 -41.44
CA ARG A 376 22.72 -24.34 -42.67
C ARG A 376 21.82 -23.70 -43.73
N ALA A 377 21.05 -22.67 -43.39
CA ALA A 377 20.18 -21.97 -44.34
C ALA A 377 20.88 -20.80 -45.08
N LEU A 378 22.10 -20.45 -44.71
CA LEU A 378 22.92 -19.42 -45.39
C LEU A 378 24.00 -20.02 -46.30
N THR A 379 23.91 -21.31 -46.64
CA THR A 379 24.87 -22.01 -47.52
C THR A 379 24.24 -22.78 -48.67
N TYR A 380 23.11 -22.31 -49.21
CA TYR A 380 22.64 -22.69 -50.55
C TYR A 380 21.99 -21.53 -51.29
#